data_AF-A0A5C8SB83-F1
#
_entry.id   AF-A0A5C8SB83-F1
#
_cell.length_a   1.000
_cell.length_b   1.000
_cell.length_c   1.000
_cell.angle_alpha   90.00
_cell.angle_beta   90.00
_cell.angle_gamma   90.00
#
_symmetry.space_group_name_H-M   'P 1'
#
loop_
_entity.id
_entity.type
_entity.pdbx_description
1 polymer ?
#
loop_
_entity_poly.entity_id
_entity_poly.type
_entity_poly.pdbx_seq_one_letter_code
_entity_poly.pdbx_strand_id
1 'polypeptide(L)'
;MAEIAIVHVNRLNMAMNQKDGGQRHQYIVRRAGGAPVYAQAVEILGRTRFIDPRSMPPLKCGARAWAEVEGEILITEPATFHEARAAGAHEREATCPSSLPP
;
A
#
# COMPACT_ATOMS: atom_id res chain seq x y z
N MET A 1 22.62 12.93 2.35
CA MET A 1 21.34 13.22 3.02
C MET A 1 20.57 11.92 3.03
N ALA A 2 20.13 11.44 4.19
CA ALA A 2 19.33 10.23 4.24
C ALA A 2 18.01 10.47 3.49
N GLU A 3 17.57 9.49 2.71
CA GLU A 3 16.32 9.59 1.98
C GLU A 3 15.16 9.47 2.96
N ILE A 4 14.34 10.51 3.05
CA ILE A 4 13.11 10.51 3.86
C ILE A 4 11.95 10.12 2.96
N ALA A 5 11.23 9.08 3.37
CA ALA A 5 10.06 8.60 2.68
C ALA A 5 8.87 8.49 3.64
N ILE A 6 7.68 8.68 3.08
CA ILE A 6 6.41 8.52 3.79
C ILE A 6 5.77 7.23 3.29
N VAL A 7 5.47 6.32 4.22
CA VAL A 7 4.73 5.10 3.95
C VAL A 7 3.37 5.18 4.63
N HIS A 8 2.31 4.93 3.88
CA HIS A 8 0.97 4.87 4.43
C HIS A 8 0.12 3.81 3.74
N VAL A 9 -1.00 3.50 4.38
CA VAL A 9 -1.94 2.49 3.88
C VAL A 9 -3.06 3.16 3.11
N ASN A 10 -3.36 2.64 1.93
CA ASN A 10 -4.52 3.00 1.13
C ASN A 10 -5.76 2.25 1.64
N ARG A 11 -6.44 2.85 2.63
CA ARG A 11 -7.66 2.30 3.24
C ARG A 11 -8.76 2.00 2.22
N LEU A 12 -8.85 2.77 1.14
CA LEU A 12 -9.86 2.54 0.10
C LEU A 12 -9.60 1.22 -0.63
N ASN A 13 -8.33 0.95 -0.99
CA ASN A 13 -7.96 -0.30 -1.64
C ASN A 13 -8.20 -1.50 -0.71
N MET A 14 -7.86 -1.38 0.58
CA MET A 14 -8.19 -2.43 1.56
C MET A 14 -9.69 -2.73 1.61
N ALA A 15 -10.52 -1.69 1.70
CA ALA A 15 -11.96 -1.84 1.79
C ALA A 15 -12.57 -2.42 0.50
N MET A 16 -12.00 -2.10 -0.67
CA MET A 16 -12.43 -2.69 -1.94
C MET A 16 -12.03 -4.15 -2.02
N ASN A 17 -10.77 -4.49 -1.71
CA ASN A 17 -10.28 -5.88 -1.69
C ASN A 17 -11.12 -6.75 -0.75
N GLN A 18 -11.52 -6.24 0.42
CA GLN A 18 -12.39 -6.97 1.34
C GLN A 18 -13.80 -7.22 0.76
N LYS A 19 -14.31 -6.31 -0.08
CA LYS A 19 -15.65 -6.40 -0.68
C LYS A 19 -15.70 -7.31 -1.89
N ASP A 20 -14.67 -7.27 -2.74
CA ASP A 20 -14.68 -7.96 -4.03
C ASP A 20 -13.63 -9.07 -4.17
N GLY A 21 -12.84 -9.34 -3.12
CA GLY A 21 -11.78 -10.35 -3.13
C GLY A 21 -10.57 -9.98 -3.98
N GLY A 22 -10.49 -8.74 -4.48
CA GLY A 22 -9.39 -8.29 -5.33
C GLY A 22 -8.06 -8.15 -4.59
N GLN A 23 -6.99 -7.97 -5.36
CA GLN A 23 -5.62 -7.85 -4.85
C GLN A 23 -5.00 -6.48 -5.16
N ARG A 24 -5.75 -5.40 -4.96
CA ARG A 24 -5.21 -4.05 -5.18
C ARG A 24 -4.11 -3.75 -4.17
N HIS A 25 -3.05 -3.09 -4.64
CA HIS A 25 -1.94 -2.58 -3.84
C HIS A 25 -2.45 -1.74 -2.65
N GLN A 26 -2.05 -2.11 -1.43
CA GLN A 26 -2.59 -1.52 -0.20
C GLN A 26 -1.65 -0.50 0.43
N TYR A 27 -0.38 -0.48 0.02
CA TYR A 27 0.62 0.43 0.54
C TYR A 27 0.98 1.48 -0.49
N ILE A 28 1.27 2.68 -0.02
CA ILE A 28 1.78 3.77 -0.84
C ILE A 28 3.06 4.29 -0.20
N VAL A 29 4.14 4.26 -0.98
CA VAL A 29 5.45 4.80 -0.62
C VAL A 29 5.66 6.10 -1.38
N ARG A 30 6.02 7.16 -0.67
CA ARG A 30 6.33 8.46 -1.25
C ARG A 30 7.68 8.95 -0.78
N ARG A 31 8.67 8.89 -1.67
CA ARG A 31 10.00 9.46 -1.48
C ARG A 31 9.96 10.98 -1.66
N ALA A 32 10.82 11.71 -0.96
CA ALA A 32 10.90 13.17 -1.10
C ALA A 32 11.15 13.57 -2.57
N GLY A 33 10.28 14.42 -3.13
CA GLY A 33 10.35 14.84 -4.54
C GLY A 33 9.93 13.80 -5.57
N GLY A 34 9.62 12.56 -5.15
CA GLY A 34 9.22 11.47 -6.03
C GLY A 34 7.71 11.35 -6.27
N ALA A 35 7.36 10.62 -7.32
CA ALA A 35 6.00 10.14 -7.55
C ALA A 35 5.62 9.07 -6.50
N PRO A 36 4.32 8.95 -6.14
CA PRO A 36 3.87 7.88 -5.26
C PRO A 36 4.00 6.52 -5.96
N VAL A 37 4.55 5.55 -5.24
CA VAL A 37 4.63 4.15 -5.67
C VAL A 37 3.62 3.34 -4.87
N TYR A 38 2.79 2.56 -5.57
CA TYR A 38 1.83 1.64 -4.97
C TYR A 38 2.49 0.28 -4.82
N ALA A 39 2.24 -0.40 -3.71
CA ALA A 39 2.92 -1.65 -3.37
C ALA A 39 1.97 -2.65 -2.69
N GLN A 40 2.23 -3.94 -2.92
CA GLN A 40 1.55 -5.01 -2.20
C GLN A 40 2.16 -5.23 -0.82
N ALA A 41 3.48 -5.15 -0.72
CA ALA A 41 4.23 -5.20 0.53
C ALA A 41 5.39 -4.21 0.50
N VAL A 42 5.80 -3.78 1.70
CA VAL A 42 6.88 -2.83 1.91
C VAL A 42 7.73 -3.33 3.06
N GLU A 43 9.02 -3.52 2.83
CA GLU A 43 10.00 -3.78 3.89
C GLU A 43 10.82 -2.52 4.13
N ILE A 44 11.04 -2.20 5.41
CA ILE A 44 11.74 -0.99 5.81
C ILE A 44 13.03 -1.37 6.52
N LEU A 45 14.15 -1.03 5.90
CA LEU A 45 15.51 -1.27 6.39
C LEU A 45 16.11 0.06 6.87
N GLY A 46 15.57 0.57 7.97
CA GLY A 46 15.98 1.87 8.49
C GLY A 46 15.19 2.33 9.71
N ARG A 47 15.45 3.57 10.12
CA ARG A 47 14.75 4.19 11.24
C ARG A 47 13.33 4.52 10.79
N THR A 48 12.35 4.03 11.57
CA THR A 48 10.93 4.26 11.29
C THR A 48 10.28 4.98 12.46
N ARG A 49 9.48 5.99 12.15
CA ARG A 49 8.67 6.71 13.13
C ARG A 49 7.22 6.76 12.68
N PHE A 50 6.32 6.20 13.48
CA PHE A 50 4.89 6.38 13.29
C PHE A 50 4.45 7.72 13.88
N ILE A 51 3.63 8.47 13.12
CA ILE A 51 3.14 9.79 13.54
C ILE A 51 1.74 9.67 14.13
N ASP A 52 1.48 10.32 15.26
CA ASP A 52 0.14 10.38 15.85
C ASP A 52 -0.79 11.17 14.91
N PRO A 53 -1.88 10.57 14.41
CA PRO A 53 -2.85 11.26 13.54
C PRO A 53 -3.51 12.49 14.16
N ARG A 54 -3.43 12.66 15.49
CA ARG A 54 -4.03 13.80 16.21
C ARG A 54 -3.08 14.98 16.35
N SER A 55 -1.77 14.77 16.19
CA SER A 55 -0.77 15.84 16.35
C SER A 55 -0.54 16.62 15.06
N MET A 56 -0.98 16.09 13.92
CA MET A 56 -0.73 16.62 12.57
C MET A 56 -2.00 16.47 11.70
N PRO A 57 -2.26 17.40 10.76
CA PRO A 57 -3.36 17.25 9.82
C PRO A 57 -3.14 16.03 8.90
N PRO A 58 -4.22 15.43 8.35
CA PRO A 58 -4.10 14.36 7.38
C PRO A 58 -3.26 14.76 6.16
N LEU A 59 -2.56 13.80 5.56
CA LEU A 59 -1.81 14.03 4.33
C LEU A 59 -2.76 14.44 3.18
N LYS A 60 -2.23 15.11 2.15
CA LYS A 60 -3.00 15.54 0.97
C LYS A 60 -3.73 14.40 0.25
N CYS A 61 -3.24 13.16 0.37
CA CYS A 61 -3.89 11.96 -0.17
C CYS A 61 -5.03 11.42 0.70
N GLY A 62 -5.34 12.07 1.83
CA GLY A 62 -6.38 11.64 2.79
C GLY A 62 -5.90 10.64 3.83
N ALA A 63 -4.63 10.23 3.80
CA ALA A 63 -4.06 9.33 4.80
C ALA A 63 -4.03 9.98 6.18
N ARG A 64 -4.57 9.27 7.18
CA ARG A 64 -4.64 9.74 8.57
C ARG A 64 -3.45 9.24 9.39
N ALA A 65 -2.97 8.03 9.12
CA ALA A 65 -1.80 7.46 9.77
C ALA A 65 -0.73 7.15 8.72
N TRP A 66 0.53 7.46 9.04
CA TRP A 66 1.68 7.17 8.21
C TRP A 66 2.92 6.92 9.07
N ALA A 67 3.93 6.31 8.44
CA ALA A 67 5.27 6.19 8.95
C ALA A 67 6.20 7.11 8.16
N GLU A 68 7.04 7.85 8.88
CA GLU A 68 8.22 8.51 8.34
C GLU A 68 9.38 7.54 8.44
N VAL A 69 10.04 7.31 7.32
CA VAL A 69 11.12 6.35 7.18
C VAL A 69 12.37 7.08 6.72
N GLU A 70 13.45 6.84 7.44
CA GLU A 70 14.79 7.29 7.10
C GLU A 70 15.66 6.05 6.87
N GLY A 71 15.92 5.71 5.61
CA GLY A 71 16.67 4.52 5.24
C GLY A 71 16.15 3.86 3.97
N GLU A 72 16.56 2.62 3.76
CA GLU A 72 16.20 1.85 2.57
C GLU A 72 14.80 1.25 2.70
N ILE A 73 14.06 1.28 1.59
CA ILE A 73 12.72 0.70 1.49
C ILE A 73 12.69 -0.26 0.31
N LEU A 74 12.44 -1.52 0.60
CA LEU A 74 12.23 -2.56 -0.41
C LEU A 74 10.74 -2.65 -0.70
N ILE A 75 10.40 -2.65 -1.98
CA ILE A 75 9.01 -2.60 -2.45
C ILE A 75 8.73 -3.87 -3.23
N THR A 76 7.74 -4.64 -2.77
CA THR A 76 7.27 -5.83 -3.47
C THR A 76 6.14 -5.44 -4.42
N GLU A 77 6.32 -5.76 -5.70
CA GLU A 77 5.42 -5.41 -6.80
C GLU A 77 5.08 -3.91 -6.85
N PRO A 78 6.04 -3.07 -7.29
CA PRO A 78 5.80 -1.65 -7.46
C PRO A 78 4.84 -1.43 -8.63
N ALA A 79 3.82 -0.61 -8.40
CA ALA A 79 2.83 -0.22 -9.39
C ALA A 79 2.64 1.30 -9.41
N THR A 80 2.30 1.81 -10.58
CA THR A 80 1.80 3.17 -10.75
C THR A 80 0.33 3.27 -10.32
N PHE A 81 -0.17 4.51 -10.20
CA PHE A 81 -1.59 4.76 -9.91
C PHE A 81 -2.53 4.06 -10.90
N HIS A 82 -2.21 4.08 -12.19
CA HIS A 82 -3.05 3.48 -13.23
C HIS A 82 -3.11 1.96 -13.10
N GLU A 83 -1.98 1.31 -12.88
CA GLU A 83 -1.88 -0.14 -12.68
C GLU A 83 -2.57 -0.57 -11.39
N ALA A 84 -2.35 0.15 -10.28
CA ALA A 84 -3.00 -0.14 -9.01
C ALA A 84 -4.53 -0.04 -9.08
N ARG A 85 -5.05 0.82 -9.96
CA ARG A 85 -6.49 0.94 -10.23
C ARG A 85 -7.00 -0.19 -11.11
N ALA A 86 -6.21 -0.63 -12.09
CA ALA A 86 -6.54 -1.71 -13.00
C ALA A 86 -6.52 -3.11 -12.33
N ALA A 87 -5.62 -3.32 -11.35
CA ALA A 87 -5.53 -4.55 -10.55
C ALA A 87 -6.83 -4.91 -9.78
N GLY A 88 -7.77 -3.96 -9.70
CA GLY A 88 -9.11 -4.21 -9.16
C GLY A 88 -10.12 -4.82 -10.13
N ALA A 89 -9.76 -5.03 -11.40
CA ALA A 89 -10.69 -5.40 -12.48
C ALA A 89 -10.56 -6.85 -12.99
N HIS A 90 -9.52 -7.59 -12.59
CA HIS A 90 -9.27 -9.01 -12.86
C HIS A 90 -8.83 -9.65 -11.52
N GLU A 91 -9.29 -10.81 -11.03
CA GLU A 91 -9.77 -12.03 -11.66
C GLU A 91 -10.98 -12.59 -10.87
N ARG A 92 -12.09 -12.87 -11.56
CA ARG A 92 -13.04 -13.89 -11.11
C ARG A 92 -12.71 -15.18 -11.85
N GLU A 93 -11.57 -15.79 -11.57
CA GLU A 93 -11.38 -17.20 -11.95
C GLU A 93 -11.74 -18.04 -10.74
N ALA A 94 -12.92 -18.65 -10.84
CA ALA A 94 -13.56 -19.43 -9.81
C ALA A 94 -12.73 -20.68 -9.50
N THR A 95 -11.97 -20.67 -8.41
CA THR A 95 -11.59 -21.93 -7.77
C THR A 95 -12.67 -22.31 -6.77
N CYS A 96 -13.70 -23.02 -7.26
CA CYS A 96 -14.51 -23.88 -6.43
C CYS A 96 -13.60 -24.96 -5.82
N PRO A 97 -13.49 -25.11 -4.49
CA PRO A 97 -12.89 -26.30 -3.90
C PRO A 97 -13.90 -27.45 -3.95
N SER A 98 -14.19 -27.98 -5.15
CA SER A 98 -14.97 -29.21 -5.31
C SER A 98 -14.04 -30.42 -5.36
N SER A 99 -13.46 -30.80 -4.23
CA SER A 99 -12.98 -32.16 -3.96
C SER A 99 -12.24 -32.22 -2.62
N LEU A 100 -12.99 -32.40 -1.53
CA LEU A 100 -12.46 -33.12 -0.38
C LEU A 100 -12.69 -34.62 -0.68
N PRO A 101 -11.64 -35.47 -0.73
CA PRO A 101 -11.81 -36.91 -0.81
C PRO A 101 -12.45 -37.46 0.49
N PRO A 102 -13.07 -38.65 0.44
CA PRO A 102 -14.02 -39.15 1.44
C PRO A 102 -13.45 -39.36 2.85
#